data_AF-A0A2T2VY92-F1
#
_entry.id   AF-A0A2T2VY92-F1
#
_cell.length_a   1.000
_cell.length_b   1.000
_cell.length_c   1.000
_cell.angle_alpha   90.00
_cell.angle_beta   90.00
_cell.angle_gamma   90.00
#
_symmetry.space_group_name_H-M   'P 1'
#
loop_
_entity.id
_entity.type
_entity.pdbx_description
1 polymer ?
#
loop_
_entity_poly.entity_id
_entity_poly.type
_entity_poly.pdbx_seq_one_letter_code
_entity_poly.pdbx_strand_id
1 'polypeptide(L)'
;MWKIVLGALSASGVVGLIVLLNPLTLFPALSVGVSTVQASTTVPRVAVARADISETDILEATAPAPTTPVPTTIVHLFEWTWADIASECETYLGPNGYRAVQISPPQEHIVLPDYGYPWWQRYQPVSYRLESRSGTRAELQDMISRCREAGVAIYADAVINHMAGFESGVGSAGTRFTKYDYPGLYKPEDFNDCHQNVTDYGNAENVTQCELVGLADLNTSSPKVQATLVNYMSELVEMGVAGFRIDAAKHIRNEELGEILTQLRDRHPETELYIYQEVIDPGTEAIRKQDYYDSGNVLDFKYGRFIGLAFLGLEGQTLANLQTLGEGWGLAPSAQSVVFTDNHDKQRGHGGGGDYLTYKNGDLYALANVFMLAFPYGKPQVMSSFAFDDSEQGPPTYDDGTTQPVYQGGEANCFADWVCEHRWPAIAGMVGFRNATEPVAEVTDWWSNNANQIAFGRGDLGFVAINREAQPLTHRFQTQLPPGRYCNVVQGGLSADGTACANNANVVLVNRAGQLTATLPQMSALAIHVEAKLPDRLFGIWSGFLSAVEGFDGKAHQQNKEG
;
A
#
# COMPACT_ATOMS: atom_id res chain seq x y z
N MET A 1 17.17 -17.49 -24.23
CA MET A 1 17.47 -18.43 -25.35
C MET A 1 16.48 -19.59 -25.27
N TRP A 2 15.89 -20.05 -26.39
CA TRP A 2 14.95 -21.20 -26.51
C TRP A 2 13.65 -21.18 -25.66
N LYS A 3 12.49 -21.07 -26.34
CA LYS A 3 11.18 -21.57 -25.86
C LYS A 3 10.96 -22.97 -26.46
N ILE A 4 10.42 -23.92 -25.70
CA ILE A 4 9.81 -25.15 -26.23
C ILE A 4 8.38 -25.27 -25.71
N VAL A 5 7.44 -25.41 -26.65
CA VAL A 5 6.05 -25.81 -26.37
C VAL A 5 5.91 -27.28 -26.76
N LEU A 6 5.31 -28.10 -25.90
CA LEU A 6 4.94 -29.47 -26.23
C LEU A 6 3.72 -29.90 -25.41
N GLY A 7 2.55 -29.96 -26.06
CA GLY A 7 1.32 -30.54 -25.53
C GLY A 7 0.93 -31.79 -26.33
N ALA A 8 0.35 -32.79 -25.67
CA ALA A 8 -0.08 -34.03 -26.31
C ALA A 8 -1.32 -34.65 -25.65
N LEU A 9 -2.10 -35.39 -26.46
CA LEU A 9 -3.34 -36.10 -26.12
C LEU A 9 -3.25 -37.53 -26.68
N SER A 10 -3.83 -38.58 -26.10
CA SER A 10 -4.63 -38.74 -24.86
C SER A 10 -4.46 -40.23 -24.40
N ALA A 11 -5.31 -40.97 -23.67
CA ALA A 11 -6.73 -40.88 -23.29
C ALA A 11 -7.10 -41.88 -22.17
N SER A 12 -8.39 -41.86 -21.78
CA SER A 12 -9.16 -43.01 -21.28
C SER A 12 -8.82 -43.64 -19.92
N GLY A 13 -9.70 -43.40 -18.93
CA GLY A 13 -9.68 -44.08 -17.63
C GLY A 13 -10.96 -43.84 -16.80
N VAL A 14 -12.14 -44.19 -17.34
CA VAL A 14 -13.43 -43.93 -16.68
C VAL A 14 -13.78 -45.02 -15.67
N VAL A 15 -14.07 -44.62 -14.42
CA VAL A 15 -14.87 -45.40 -13.44
C VAL A 15 -15.93 -44.48 -12.83
N GLY A 16 -17.17 -44.97 -12.72
CA GLY A 16 -18.34 -44.14 -12.41
C GLY A 16 -18.72 -44.06 -10.93
N LEU A 17 -19.49 -43.02 -10.60
CA LEU A 17 -20.09 -42.74 -9.30
C LEU A 17 -21.24 -43.70 -8.97
N ILE A 18 -21.33 -44.19 -7.72
CA ILE A 18 -22.57 -44.72 -7.12
C ILE A 18 -22.76 -44.12 -5.73
N VAL A 19 -23.99 -43.69 -5.43
CA VAL A 19 -24.44 -43.11 -4.15
C VAL A 19 -25.48 -44.04 -3.53
N LEU A 20 -25.47 -44.22 -2.20
CA LEU A 20 -26.58 -44.61 -1.30
C LEU A 20 -26.05 -44.49 0.16
N LEU A 21 -26.44 -43.46 0.93
CA LEU A 21 -27.64 -43.34 1.77
C LEU A 21 -27.58 -44.04 3.14
N ASN A 22 -27.98 -43.29 4.17
CA ASN A 22 -27.97 -43.61 5.61
C ASN A 22 -29.36 -44.15 6.06
N PRO A 23 -29.48 -45.00 7.11
CA PRO A 23 -30.26 -44.53 8.27
C PRO A 23 -29.97 -45.16 9.67
N LEU A 24 -29.78 -44.28 10.68
CA LEU A 24 -30.49 -44.18 11.98
C LEU A 24 -30.66 -45.36 13.00
N THR A 25 -30.87 -44.94 14.28
CA THR A 25 -31.32 -45.69 15.50
C THR A 25 -30.25 -46.44 16.32
N LEU A 26 -30.29 -46.56 17.66
CA LEU A 26 -31.24 -46.08 18.70
C LEU A 26 -30.56 -45.87 20.10
N PHE A 27 -31.30 -45.26 21.05
CA PHE A 27 -30.96 -44.90 22.46
C PHE A 27 -30.90 -46.11 23.44
N PRO A 28 -30.23 -46.06 24.63
CA PRO A 28 -30.50 -45.18 25.80
C PRO A 28 -29.26 -44.46 26.40
N ALA A 29 -29.29 -43.35 27.17
CA ALA A 29 -30.26 -42.65 28.03
C ALA A 29 -30.19 -43.00 29.56
N LEU A 30 -29.70 -42.06 30.39
CA LEU A 30 -30.10 -41.88 31.81
C LEU A 30 -29.60 -40.53 32.42
N SER A 31 -30.47 -39.92 33.24
CA SER A 31 -30.35 -38.74 34.12
C SER A 31 -28.94 -38.24 34.52
N VAL A 32 -28.58 -36.96 34.30
CA VAL A 32 -29.03 -35.74 35.04
C VAL A 32 -28.55 -35.67 36.50
N GLY A 33 -27.64 -34.73 36.77
CA GLY A 33 -27.39 -34.15 38.09
C GLY A 33 -27.47 -32.63 38.01
N VAL A 34 -28.26 -32.00 38.89
CA VAL A 34 -28.47 -30.54 38.89
C VAL A 34 -27.64 -29.92 40.01
N SER A 35 -26.96 -28.81 39.70
CA SER A 35 -26.39 -27.90 40.71
C SER A 35 -26.78 -26.46 40.39
N THR A 36 -27.54 -25.84 41.28
CA THR A 36 -28.01 -24.46 41.16
C THR A 36 -26.95 -23.47 41.66
N VAL A 37 -26.49 -22.57 40.78
CA VAL A 37 -25.79 -21.35 41.21
C VAL A 37 -26.79 -20.21 41.14
N GLN A 38 -27.14 -19.63 42.30
CA GLN A 38 -28.03 -18.48 42.38
C GLN A 38 -27.25 -17.19 42.08
N ALA A 39 -27.77 -16.36 41.18
CA ALA A 39 -27.26 -15.00 41.00
C ALA A 39 -27.60 -14.15 42.24
N SER A 40 -26.60 -13.48 42.82
CA SER A 40 -26.79 -12.54 43.94
C SER A 40 -26.97 -11.12 43.41
N THR A 41 -28.12 -10.51 43.69
CA THR A 41 -28.42 -9.12 43.33
C THR A 41 -28.15 -8.18 44.51
N THR A 42 -26.96 -7.59 44.55
CA THR A 42 -26.60 -6.54 45.53
C THR A 42 -26.17 -5.26 44.83
N VAL A 43 -27.04 -4.24 44.87
CA VAL A 43 -26.76 -2.90 44.34
C VAL A 43 -26.11 -2.05 45.45
N PRO A 44 -24.87 -1.55 45.29
CA PRO A 44 -24.31 -0.59 46.23
C PRO A 44 -24.97 0.79 46.01
N ARG A 45 -25.74 1.26 47.01
CA ARG A 45 -26.13 2.67 47.10
C ARG A 45 -24.92 3.50 47.51
N VAL A 46 -24.33 4.23 46.56
CA VAL A 46 -23.41 5.34 46.85
C VAL A 46 -24.23 6.64 46.97
N ALA A 47 -23.84 7.54 47.87
CA ALA A 47 -24.60 8.74 48.20
C ALA A 47 -24.52 9.81 47.09
N VAL A 48 -25.66 10.48 46.82
CA VAL A 48 -25.67 11.70 46.00
C VAL A 48 -25.21 12.87 46.85
N ALA A 49 -23.93 13.22 46.72
CA ALA A 49 -23.47 14.56 47.08
C ALA A 49 -23.96 15.54 46.00
N ARG A 50 -24.54 16.67 46.41
CA ARG A 50 -24.66 17.83 45.53
C ARG A 50 -23.35 18.60 45.58
N ALA A 51 -22.71 18.77 44.43
CA ALA A 51 -21.78 19.86 44.20
C ALA A 51 -22.53 20.90 43.36
N ASP A 52 -22.68 22.11 43.89
CA ASP A 52 -23.13 23.25 43.09
C ASP A 52 -21.90 23.75 42.31
N ILE A 53 -21.88 23.50 40.99
CA ILE A 53 -20.80 23.94 40.10
C ILE A 53 -21.17 25.32 39.54
N SER A 54 -20.34 26.34 39.79
CA SER A 54 -20.54 27.69 39.21
C SER A 54 -20.06 27.77 37.76
N GLU A 55 -20.59 28.74 37.01
CA GLU A 55 -20.26 29.04 35.60
C GLU A 55 -18.79 29.44 35.32
N THR A 56 -17.90 29.33 36.31
CA THR A 56 -16.50 29.77 36.26
C THR A 56 -15.50 28.68 35.87
N ASP A 57 -15.85 27.40 36.02
CA ASP A 57 -14.90 26.28 35.86
C ASP A 57 -14.80 25.76 34.41
N ILE A 58 -15.34 26.49 33.44
CA ILE A 58 -15.43 26.09 32.02
C ILE A 58 -14.26 26.66 31.17
N LEU A 59 -13.19 27.15 31.82
CA LEU A 59 -12.05 27.81 31.17
C LEU A 59 -10.68 27.29 31.61
N GLU A 60 -10.47 25.96 31.55
CA GLU A 60 -9.16 25.37 31.15
C GLU A 60 -9.27 23.85 30.90
N ALA A 61 -10.13 23.47 29.95
CA ALA A 61 -10.09 22.14 29.34
C ALA A 61 -9.52 22.26 27.92
N THR A 62 -8.19 22.37 27.81
CA THR A 62 -7.52 22.22 26.51
C THR A 62 -7.76 20.80 26.01
N ALA A 63 -8.64 20.66 25.01
CA ALA A 63 -8.75 19.41 24.27
C ALA A 63 -7.35 19.02 23.76
N PRO A 64 -6.99 17.72 23.78
CA PRO A 64 -5.76 17.29 23.10
C PRO A 64 -5.85 17.76 21.65
N ALA A 65 -4.76 18.35 21.14
CA ALA A 65 -4.71 18.73 19.73
C ALA A 65 -5.04 17.49 18.88
N PRO A 66 -5.87 17.61 17.82
CA PRO A 66 -6.20 16.47 16.99
C PRO A 66 -4.90 15.90 16.42
N THR A 67 -4.57 14.68 16.85
CA THR A 67 -3.43 13.94 16.30
C THR A 67 -3.79 13.56 14.88
N THR A 68 -3.35 14.37 13.91
CA THR A 68 -3.50 14.08 12.49
C THR A 68 -3.09 12.63 12.24
N PRO A 69 -3.97 11.75 11.73
CA PRO A 69 -3.65 10.35 11.53
C PRO A 69 -2.38 10.22 10.68
N VAL A 70 -1.40 9.46 11.16
CA VAL A 70 -0.14 9.29 10.43
C VAL A 70 -0.45 8.54 9.14
N PRO A 71 -0.15 9.09 7.95
CA PRO A 71 -0.47 8.41 6.71
C PRO A 71 0.15 7.01 6.64
N THR A 72 -0.57 6.05 6.04
CA THR A 72 -0.08 4.67 5.90
C THR A 72 0.23 4.25 4.47
N THR A 73 -0.27 4.97 3.46
CA THR A 73 -0.22 4.52 2.06
C THR A 73 1.13 4.80 1.41
N ILE A 74 1.76 3.74 0.90
CA ILE A 74 2.98 3.79 0.08
C ILE A 74 2.58 3.90 -1.39
N VAL A 75 3.32 4.63 -2.22
CA VAL A 75 3.27 4.53 -3.69
C VAL A 75 4.59 3.96 -4.23
N HIS A 76 4.55 3.07 -5.21
CA HIS A 76 5.75 2.65 -5.95
C HIS A 76 5.83 3.41 -7.27
N LEU A 77 6.64 4.48 -7.32
CA LEU A 77 6.88 5.27 -8.54
C LEU A 77 7.92 4.56 -9.42
N PHE A 78 7.48 3.50 -10.09
CA PHE A 78 8.35 2.53 -10.74
C PHE A 78 9.05 3.10 -11.99
N GLU A 79 10.38 3.04 -12.01
CA GLU A 79 11.27 3.58 -13.06
C GLU A 79 11.23 5.12 -13.25
N TRP A 80 10.60 5.90 -12.36
CA TRP A 80 10.56 7.37 -12.43
C TRP A 80 11.94 8.01 -12.19
N THR A 81 12.19 9.20 -12.73
CA THR A 81 13.43 9.95 -12.46
C THR A 81 13.43 10.59 -11.06
N TRP A 82 14.60 10.86 -10.49
CA TRP A 82 14.70 11.53 -9.18
C TRP A 82 14.04 12.93 -9.20
N ALA A 83 14.19 13.69 -10.28
CA ALA A 83 13.59 15.01 -10.45
C ALA A 83 12.05 14.97 -10.57
N ASP A 84 11.51 13.95 -11.25
CA ASP A 84 10.06 13.71 -11.31
C ASP A 84 9.51 13.36 -9.91
N ILE A 85 10.14 12.42 -9.20
CA ILE A 85 9.73 12.00 -7.84
C ILE A 85 9.74 13.18 -6.87
N ALA A 86 10.78 14.02 -6.90
CA ALA A 86 10.88 15.21 -6.05
C ALA A 86 9.70 16.18 -6.28
N SER A 87 9.35 16.39 -7.55
CA SER A 87 8.25 17.27 -7.96
C SER A 87 6.87 16.65 -7.66
N GLU A 88 6.77 15.32 -7.75
CA GLU A 88 5.58 14.54 -7.39
C GLU A 88 5.31 14.58 -5.87
N CYS A 89 6.35 14.54 -5.04
CA CYS A 89 6.25 14.70 -3.59
C CYS A 89 5.63 16.05 -3.20
N GLU A 90 6.18 17.15 -3.73
CA GLU A 90 5.76 18.52 -3.41
C GLU A 90 4.37 18.85 -3.96
N THR A 91 4.11 18.53 -5.23
CA THR A 91 2.90 19.00 -5.93
C THR A 91 1.70 18.05 -5.79
N TYR A 92 1.92 16.79 -5.39
CA TYR A 92 0.86 15.78 -5.36
C TYR A 92 0.84 14.91 -4.10
N LEU A 93 1.92 14.18 -3.79
CA LEU A 93 1.86 13.11 -2.79
C LEU A 93 1.69 13.65 -1.35
N GLY A 94 2.46 14.67 -0.96
CA GLY A 94 2.28 15.36 0.32
C GLY A 94 0.87 15.96 0.46
N PRO A 95 0.42 16.79 -0.50
CA PRO A 95 -0.94 17.36 -0.52
C PRO A 95 -2.08 16.33 -0.50
N ASN A 96 -1.90 15.12 -1.07
CA ASN A 96 -2.91 14.05 -1.06
C ASN A 96 -2.69 13.02 0.07
N GLY A 97 -1.75 13.26 0.98
CA GLY A 97 -1.56 12.45 2.19
C GLY A 97 -0.99 11.05 1.93
N TYR A 98 -0.09 10.88 0.97
CA TYR A 98 0.73 9.66 0.87
C TYR A 98 1.80 9.65 1.97
N ARG A 99 2.13 8.46 2.50
CA ARG A 99 3.18 8.30 3.52
C ARG A 99 4.58 8.30 2.91
N ALA A 100 4.74 7.55 1.83
CA ALA A 100 6.06 7.24 1.31
C ALA A 100 6.06 6.90 -0.18
N VAL A 101 7.21 7.12 -0.82
CA VAL A 101 7.54 6.57 -2.14
C VAL A 101 8.49 5.39 -1.96
N GLN A 102 8.13 4.22 -2.48
CA GLN A 102 9.12 3.23 -2.88
C GLN A 102 9.76 3.71 -4.19
N ILE A 103 11.08 3.86 -4.19
CA ILE A 103 11.86 4.18 -5.39
C ILE A 103 12.48 2.91 -5.97
N SER A 104 12.58 2.82 -7.30
CA SER A 104 13.32 1.73 -7.97
C SER A 104 14.83 1.75 -7.63
N PRO A 105 15.57 0.63 -7.77
CA PRO A 105 16.90 0.47 -7.18
C PRO A 105 17.87 1.62 -7.53
N PRO A 106 18.42 2.36 -6.52
CA PRO A 106 19.15 3.60 -6.77
C PRO A 106 20.63 3.40 -7.14
N GLN A 107 21.18 2.21 -6.89
CA GLN A 107 22.59 1.85 -7.11
C GLN A 107 22.93 1.57 -8.58
N GLU A 108 24.22 1.55 -8.89
CA GLU A 108 24.74 1.23 -10.22
C GLU A 108 24.38 -0.20 -10.62
N HIS A 109 23.72 -0.31 -11.76
CA HIS A 109 23.17 -1.55 -12.29
C HIS A 109 23.63 -1.77 -13.74
N ILE A 110 23.50 -2.99 -14.26
CA ILE A 110 23.89 -3.29 -15.65
C ILE A 110 23.11 -2.44 -16.67
N VAL A 111 23.73 -2.12 -17.80
CA VAL A 111 23.07 -1.48 -18.96
C VAL A 111 22.99 -2.48 -20.12
N LEU A 112 21.79 -2.72 -20.65
CA LEU A 112 21.52 -3.79 -21.62
C LEU A 112 20.88 -3.26 -22.91
N PRO A 113 21.65 -2.58 -23.80
CA PRO A 113 21.15 -2.03 -25.06
C PRO A 113 20.66 -3.14 -26.01
N ASP A 114 21.35 -4.29 -26.08
CA ASP A 114 21.00 -5.44 -26.92
C ASP A 114 19.66 -6.11 -26.51
N TYR A 115 19.11 -5.73 -25.36
CA TYR A 115 17.81 -6.18 -24.82
C TYR A 115 16.76 -5.06 -24.80
N GLY A 116 17.07 -3.87 -25.34
CA GLY A 116 16.15 -2.73 -25.35
C GLY A 116 16.02 -1.99 -24.01
N TYR A 117 17.07 -2.02 -23.18
CA TYR A 117 17.11 -1.39 -21.85
C TYR A 117 15.93 -1.82 -20.94
N PRO A 118 15.76 -3.15 -20.70
CA PRO A 118 14.64 -3.70 -19.96
C PRO A 118 14.63 -3.21 -18.51
N TRP A 119 13.44 -3.10 -17.90
CA TRP A 119 13.29 -2.62 -16.52
C TRP A 119 14.11 -3.44 -15.52
N TRP A 120 14.20 -4.76 -15.74
CA TRP A 120 14.89 -5.68 -14.85
C TRP A 120 16.42 -5.51 -14.84
N GLN A 121 16.98 -4.69 -15.74
CA GLN A 121 18.41 -4.35 -15.68
C GLN A 121 18.78 -3.67 -14.35
N ARG A 122 17.83 -3.02 -13.66
CA ARG A 122 18.04 -2.41 -12.33
C ARG A 122 18.17 -3.41 -11.19
N TYR A 123 17.64 -4.62 -11.37
CA TYR A 123 17.74 -5.75 -10.44
C TYR A 123 18.97 -6.60 -10.74
N GLN A 124 20.03 -5.98 -11.26
CA GLN A 124 21.33 -6.58 -11.55
C GLN A 124 22.45 -5.60 -11.17
N PRO A 125 22.81 -5.52 -9.89
CA PRO A 125 23.82 -4.59 -9.39
C PRO A 125 25.20 -4.82 -10.02
N VAL A 126 25.94 -3.73 -10.20
CA VAL A 126 27.33 -3.70 -10.67
C VAL A 126 28.23 -2.97 -9.68
N SER A 127 27.72 -1.93 -9.00
CA SER A 127 28.35 -1.39 -7.79
C SER A 127 27.32 -0.66 -6.91
N TYR A 128 27.73 -0.27 -5.70
CA TYR A 128 26.90 0.55 -4.80
C TYR A 128 27.04 2.06 -5.04
N ARG A 129 27.64 2.50 -6.16
CA ARG A 129 27.59 3.92 -6.57
C ARG A 129 26.14 4.31 -6.84
N LEU A 130 25.70 5.43 -6.28
CA LEU A 130 24.33 5.93 -6.44
C LEU A 130 24.16 6.71 -7.76
N GLU A 131 24.35 6.00 -8.88
CA GLU A 131 24.26 6.51 -10.25
C GLU A 131 23.53 5.47 -11.12
N SER A 132 22.23 5.68 -11.35
CA SER A 132 21.31 4.72 -11.99
C SER A 132 20.45 5.40 -13.05
N ARG A 133 19.59 4.62 -13.73
CA ARG A 133 18.68 5.11 -14.79
C ARG A 133 17.84 6.33 -14.39
N SER A 134 17.48 6.44 -13.10
CA SER A 134 16.68 7.57 -12.57
C SER A 134 17.46 8.87 -12.37
N GLY A 135 18.80 8.85 -12.46
CA GLY A 135 19.66 10.02 -12.30
C GLY A 135 20.86 9.81 -11.36
N THR A 136 21.59 10.90 -11.14
CA THR A 136 22.81 10.93 -10.33
C THR A 136 22.54 11.00 -8.82
N ARG A 137 23.58 10.75 -8.01
CA ARG A 137 23.55 10.92 -6.55
C ARG A 137 23.08 12.30 -6.10
N ALA A 138 23.43 13.35 -6.83
CA ALA A 138 23.06 14.72 -6.47
C ALA A 138 21.55 14.94 -6.59
N GLU A 139 20.94 14.40 -7.65
CA GLU A 139 19.50 14.45 -7.88
C GLU A 139 18.73 13.52 -6.91
N LEU A 140 19.33 12.37 -6.54
CA LEU A 140 18.82 11.51 -5.47
C LEU A 140 18.81 12.25 -4.12
N GLN A 141 19.85 13.02 -3.79
CA GLN A 141 19.91 13.81 -2.57
C GLN A 141 18.89 14.96 -2.54
N ASP A 142 18.70 15.64 -3.68
CA ASP A 142 17.67 16.68 -3.85
C ASP A 142 16.28 16.10 -3.61
N MET A 143 15.98 14.98 -4.27
CA MET A 143 14.71 14.27 -4.15
C MET A 143 14.40 13.81 -2.72
N ILE A 144 15.34 13.16 -2.03
CA ILE A 144 15.16 12.74 -0.63
C ILE A 144 14.90 13.95 0.27
N SER A 145 15.60 15.07 0.04
CA SER A 145 15.43 16.29 0.83
C SER A 145 14.06 16.93 0.64
N ARG A 146 13.66 17.12 -0.63
CA ARG A 146 12.38 17.75 -1.00
C ARG A 146 11.17 16.89 -0.64
N CYS A 147 11.25 15.56 -0.82
CA CYS A 147 10.20 14.66 -0.37
C CYS A 147 10.02 14.70 1.15
N ARG A 148 11.13 14.69 1.92
CA ARG A 148 11.08 14.86 3.38
C ARG A 148 10.46 16.20 3.81
N GLU A 149 10.78 17.29 3.12
CA GLU A 149 10.18 18.61 3.37
C GLU A 149 8.69 18.67 3.00
N ALA A 150 8.26 17.92 1.98
CA ALA A 150 6.85 17.68 1.63
C ALA A 150 6.13 16.68 2.57
N GLY A 151 6.81 16.14 3.59
CA GLY A 151 6.26 15.17 4.54
C GLY A 151 6.19 13.72 4.03
N VAL A 152 6.78 13.43 2.87
CA VAL A 152 6.76 12.12 2.19
C VAL A 152 8.08 11.39 2.42
N ALA A 153 8.04 10.22 3.05
CA ALA A 153 9.22 9.41 3.27
C ALA A 153 9.72 8.73 1.98
N ILE A 154 11.03 8.50 1.85
CA ILE A 154 11.60 7.67 0.79
C ILE A 154 11.95 6.30 1.37
N TYR A 155 11.50 5.25 0.69
CA TYR A 155 11.91 3.87 0.93
C TYR A 155 12.69 3.37 -0.29
N ALA A 156 13.96 3.00 -0.10
CA ALA A 156 14.79 2.53 -1.21
C ALA A 156 14.57 1.04 -1.49
N ASP A 157 14.52 0.67 -2.76
CA ASP A 157 14.57 -0.73 -3.19
C ASP A 157 16.01 -1.25 -3.14
N ALA A 158 16.26 -2.17 -2.20
CA ALA A 158 17.59 -2.64 -1.82
C ALA A 158 17.87 -4.04 -2.38
N VAL A 159 18.53 -4.07 -3.54
CA VAL A 159 19.02 -5.31 -4.17
C VAL A 159 20.34 -5.72 -3.51
N ILE A 160 20.23 -6.60 -2.51
CA ILE A 160 21.34 -7.01 -1.63
C ILE A 160 21.64 -8.52 -1.64
N ASN A 161 20.84 -9.31 -2.36
CA ASN A 161 21.02 -10.76 -2.50
C ASN A 161 22.13 -11.13 -3.50
N HIS A 162 22.22 -10.42 -4.61
CA HIS A 162 22.98 -10.86 -5.79
C HIS A 162 23.57 -9.67 -6.56
N MET A 163 24.49 -9.98 -7.46
CA MET A 163 25.01 -9.09 -8.49
C MET A 163 24.56 -9.55 -9.90
N ALA A 164 24.94 -8.83 -10.95
CA ALA A 164 24.53 -9.12 -12.32
C ALA A 164 24.83 -10.56 -12.81
N GLY A 165 23.89 -11.15 -13.56
CA GLY A 165 23.94 -12.54 -14.03
C GLY A 165 24.68 -12.77 -15.35
N PHE A 166 25.41 -11.77 -15.85
CA PHE A 166 26.10 -11.83 -17.15
C PHE A 166 27.60 -12.09 -16.98
N GLU A 167 28.19 -12.87 -17.91
CA GLU A 167 29.63 -13.17 -17.97
C GLU A 167 30.51 -11.92 -17.84
N SER A 168 30.12 -10.82 -18.49
CA SER A 168 30.71 -9.49 -18.30
C SER A 168 29.77 -8.39 -18.79
N GLY A 169 29.99 -7.17 -18.34
CA GLY A 169 29.23 -6.00 -18.78
C GLY A 169 29.79 -4.67 -18.31
N VAL A 170 28.95 -3.63 -18.40
CA VAL A 170 29.22 -2.29 -17.90
C VAL A 170 27.99 -1.80 -17.14
N GLY A 171 28.20 -1.17 -15.98
CA GLY A 171 27.15 -0.55 -15.18
C GLY A 171 26.78 0.86 -15.64
N SER A 172 25.66 1.37 -15.14
CA SER A 172 25.11 2.71 -15.42
C SER A 172 26.04 3.87 -15.08
N ALA A 173 27.03 3.64 -14.23
CA ALA A 173 28.04 4.62 -13.82
C ALA A 173 29.42 4.37 -14.48
N GLY A 174 29.49 3.42 -15.42
CA GLY A 174 30.69 3.06 -16.20
C GLY A 174 31.58 1.96 -15.60
N THR A 175 31.21 1.37 -14.46
CA THR A 175 31.99 0.29 -13.83
C THR A 175 31.94 -0.97 -14.70
N ARG A 176 33.10 -1.59 -14.97
CA ARG A 176 33.20 -2.84 -15.74
C ARG A 176 33.34 -4.02 -14.79
N PHE A 177 32.62 -5.11 -15.07
CA PHE A 177 32.63 -6.32 -14.23
C PHE A 177 32.71 -7.60 -15.08
N THR A 178 33.05 -8.72 -14.44
CA THR A 178 32.69 -10.08 -14.88
C THR A 178 31.83 -10.74 -13.80
N LYS A 179 31.12 -11.83 -14.14
CA LYS A 179 30.03 -12.38 -13.31
C LYS A 179 30.33 -12.50 -11.80
N TYR A 180 31.58 -12.81 -11.43
CA TYR A 180 32.05 -12.91 -10.03
C TYR A 180 33.29 -12.02 -9.73
N ASP A 181 33.61 -11.02 -10.56
CA ASP A 181 34.64 -10.01 -10.28
C ASP A 181 34.09 -8.59 -10.54
N TYR A 182 33.87 -7.87 -9.46
CA TYR A 182 33.40 -6.49 -9.42
C TYR A 182 34.56 -5.64 -8.86
N PRO A 183 35.39 -5.02 -9.72
CA PRO A 183 36.72 -4.55 -9.33
C PRO A 183 36.71 -3.52 -8.20
N GLY A 184 37.31 -3.90 -7.06
CA GLY A 184 37.37 -3.06 -5.85
C GLY A 184 36.19 -3.28 -4.88
N LEU A 185 35.21 -4.10 -5.24
CA LEU A 185 34.03 -4.43 -4.44
C LEU A 185 34.03 -5.92 -4.05
N TYR A 186 33.78 -6.81 -5.03
CA TYR A 186 33.64 -8.25 -4.81
C TYR A 186 34.54 -9.08 -5.74
N LYS A 187 34.92 -10.26 -5.25
CA LYS A 187 35.73 -11.30 -5.89
C LYS A 187 35.02 -12.66 -5.76
N PRO A 188 35.46 -13.74 -6.44
CA PRO A 188 34.74 -15.02 -6.41
C PRO A 188 34.50 -15.58 -5.00
N GLU A 189 35.40 -15.30 -4.04
CA GLU A 189 35.25 -15.68 -2.63
C GLU A 189 34.16 -14.91 -1.84
N ASP A 190 33.50 -13.92 -2.44
CA ASP A 190 32.36 -13.19 -1.87
C ASP A 190 30.99 -13.73 -2.35
N PHE A 191 30.98 -14.77 -3.20
CA PHE A 191 29.78 -15.41 -3.74
C PHE A 191 29.59 -16.81 -3.15
N ASN A 192 28.37 -17.36 -3.25
CA ASN A 192 28.07 -18.71 -2.79
C ASN A 192 28.56 -19.77 -3.79
N ASP A 193 29.13 -20.88 -3.30
CA ASP A 193 29.73 -21.96 -4.12
C ASP A 193 28.78 -22.58 -5.16
N CYS A 194 27.46 -22.46 -4.98
CA CYS A 194 26.44 -23.04 -5.86
C CYS A 194 26.15 -22.12 -7.06
N HIS A 195 27.09 -22.05 -8.00
CA HIS A 195 26.94 -21.38 -9.31
C HIS A 195 25.96 -22.12 -10.26
N GLN A 196 24.77 -22.49 -9.77
CA GLN A 196 23.70 -23.19 -10.49
C GLN A 196 22.36 -22.55 -10.13
N ASN A 197 21.37 -22.63 -11.01
CA ASN A 197 20.06 -22.02 -10.75
C ASN A 197 19.32 -22.66 -9.55
N VAL A 198 18.61 -21.84 -8.78
CA VAL A 198 17.53 -22.30 -7.89
C VAL A 198 16.55 -23.17 -8.68
N THR A 199 16.29 -24.38 -8.21
CA THR A 199 15.46 -25.38 -8.90
C THR A 199 14.57 -26.21 -7.98
N ASP A 200 14.84 -26.24 -6.67
CA ASP A 200 14.05 -26.95 -5.66
C ASP A 200 13.63 -26.02 -4.51
N TYR A 201 12.46 -25.41 -4.65
CA TYR A 201 11.82 -24.62 -3.58
C TYR A 201 11.33 -25.47 -2.39
N GLY A 202 11.45 -26.80 -2.45
CA GLY A 202 11.33 -27.70 -1.31
C GLY A 202 12.58 -27.79 -0.44
N ASN A 203 13.68 -27.15 -0.84
CA ASN A 203 14.96 -27.15 -0.13
C ASN A 203 15.45 -25.71 0.11
N ALA A 204 15.37 -25.24 1.37
CA ALA A 204 15.76 -23.88 1.73
C ALA A 204 17.21 -23.54 1.32
N GLU A 205 18.14 -24.49 1.45
CA GLU A 205 19.55 -24.32 1.05
C GLU A 205 19.70 -24.07 -0.46
N ASN A 206 18.89 -24.73 -1.30
CA ASN A 206 18.90 -24.46 -2.74
C ASN A 206 18.22 -23.14 -3.11
N VAL A 207 17.35 -22.61 -2.26
CA VAL A 207 16.71 -21.30 -2.46
C VAL A 207 17.64 -20.16 -2.03
N THR A 208 18.45 -20.34 -0.96
CA THR A 208 19.21 -19.25 -0.33
C THR A 208 20.72 -19.23 -0.57
N GLN A 209 21.27 -20.20 -1.28
CA GLN A 209 22.72 -20.30 -1.53
C GLN A 209 23.06 -20.58 -3.01
N CYS A 210 22.06 -20.61 -3.90
CA CYS A 210 22.21 -20.93 -5.32
C CYS A 210 21.56 -19.81 -6.17
N GLU A 211 22.05 -19.61 -7.39
CA GLU A 211 21.74 -18.47 -8.23
C GLU A 211 20.24 -18.32 -8.57
N LEU A 212 19.61 -17.24 -8.11
CA LEU A 212 18.28 -16.86 -8.59
C LEU A 212 18.36 -16.52 -10.09
N VAL A 213 17.80 -17.38 -10.95
CA VAL A 213 17.80 -17.27 -12.42
C VAL A 213 19.16 -17.00 -13.09
N GLY A 214 20.28 -17.35 -12.43
CA GLY A 214 21.64 -17.15 -12.92
C GLY A 214 22.30 -15.83 -12.47
N LEU A 215 21.66 -15.07 -11.58
CA LEU A 215 22.23 -13.90 -10.91
C LEU A 215 23.32 -14.34 -9.92
N ALA A 216 24.41 -13.57 -9.85
CA ALA A 216 25.58 -13.96 -9.06
C ALA A 216 25.31 -13.80 -7.56
N ASP A 217 25.08 -14.93 -6.88
CA ASP A 217 24.52 -15.00 -5.54
C ASP A 217 25.55 -14.67 -4.43
N LEU A 218 25.30 -13.64 -3.61
CA LEU A 218 26.27 -13.14 -2.63
C LEU A 218 26.29 -14.01 -1.37
N ASN A 219 27.51 -14.30 -0.89
CA ASN A 219 27.73 -14.99 0.38
C ASN A 219 27.45 -14.05 1.56
N THR A 220 26.18 -13.95 1.92
CA THR A 220 25.67 -13.08 2.99
C THR A 220 26.06 -13.53 4.41
N SER A 221 26.63 -14.74 4.56
CA SER A 221 27.32 -15.17 5.78
C SER A 221 28.73 -14.56 5.95
N SER A 222 29.30 -14.00 4.88
CA SER A 222 30.63 -13.37 4.92
C SER A 222 30.58 -12.02 5.62
N PRO A 223 31.35 -11.79 6.71
CA PRO A 223 31.39 -10.50 7.40
C PRO A 223 31.85 -9.33 6.51
N LYS A 224 32.61 -9.62 5.44
CA LYS A 224 32.99 -8.62 4.42
C LYS A 224 31.78 -8.22 3.57
N VAL A 225 30.96 -9.17 3.14
CA VAL A 225 29.74 -8.91 2.38
C VAL A 225 28.74 -8.16 3.25
N GLN A 226 28.45 -8.65 4.46
CA GLN A 226 27.56 -7.95 5.41
C GLN A 226 28.01 -6.50 5.65
N ALA A 227 29.28 -6.26 5.99
CA ALA A 227 29.80 -4.91 6.19
C ALA A 227 29.71 -4.03 4.93
N THR A 228 29.84 -4.61 3.73
CA THR A 228 29.70 -3.88 2.46
C THR A 228 28.23 -3.48 2.21
N LEU A 229 27.29 -4.40 2.43
CA LEU A 229 25.85 -4.15 2.32
C LEU A 229 25.37 -3.12 3.37
N VAL A 230 25.81 -3.25 4.62
CA VAL A 230 25.52 -2.29 5.69
C VAL A 230 26.09 -0.91 5.36
N ASN A 231 27.27 -0.80 4.75
CA ASN A 231 27.81 0.50 4.30
C ASN A 231 26.96 1.13 3.19
N TYR A 232 26.54 0.35 2.18
CA TYR A 232 25.65 0.82 1.12
C TYR A 232 24.31 1.33 1.68
N MET A 233 23.65 0.52 2.51
CA MET A 233 22.38 0.92 3.12
C MET A 233 22.56 2.11 4.07
N SER A 234 23.67 2.17 4.82
CA SER A 234 23.98 3.31 5.70
C SER A 234 24.13 4.61 4.93
N GLU A 235 24.78 4.59 3.77
CA GLU A 235 24.93 5.78 2.93
C GLU A 235 23.56 6.34 2.49
N LEU A 236 22.60 5.47 2.19
CA LEU A 236 21.23 5.89 1.89
C LEU A 236 20.50 6.47 3.13
N VAL A 237 20.70 5.89 4.32
CA VAL A 237 20.15 6.44 5.58
C VAL A 237 20.76 7.79 5.90
N GLU A 238 22.08 7.95 5.76
CA GLU A 238 22.83 9.20 5.95
C GLU A 238 22.38 10.30 4.98
N MET A 239 21.89 9.94 3.78
CA MET A 239 21.25 10.86 2.83
C MET A 239 19.79 11.21 3.20
N GLY A 240 19.14 10.44 4.07
CA GLY A 240 17.78 10.65 4.58
C GLY A 240 16.71 9.63 4.15
N VAL A 241 17.11 8.46 3.62
CA VAL A 241 16.17 7.36 3.35
C VAL A 241 15.62 6.79 4.67
N ALA A 242 14.30 6.64 4.75
CA ALA A 242 13.58 6.31 5.99
C ALA A 242 13.18 4.82 6.10
N GLY A 243 13.60 3.99 5.15
CA GLY A 243 13.20 2.59 5.09
C GLY A 243 13.64 1.89 3.80
N PHE A 244 13.41 0.59 3.72
CA PHE A 244 13.85 -0.23 2.60
C PHE A 244 12.83 -1.31 2.23
N ARG A 245 12.59 -1.47 0.91
CA ARG A 245 12.08 -2.71 0.34
C ARG A 245 13.28 -3.63 0.13
N ILE A 246 13.34 -4.77 0.82
CA ILE A 246 14.40 -5.76 0.60
C ILE A 246 14.00 -6.65 -0.59
N ASP A 247 14.72 -6.52 -1.69
CA ASP A 247 14.57 -7.35 -2.88
C ASP A 247 14.91 -8.81 -2.60
N ALA A 248 14.17 -9.74 -3.21
CA ALA A 248 14.46 -11.17 -3.18
C ALA A 248 14.75 -11.75 -1.78
N ALA A 249 14.23 -11.15 -0.69
CA ALA A 249 14.64 -11.47 0.69
C ALA A 249 14.54 -12.97 1.05
N LYS A 250 13.60 -13.69 0.43
CA LYS A 250 13.45 -15.15 0.44
C LYS A 250 14.71 -15.95 0.06
N HIS A 251 15.59 -15.36 -0.73
CA HIS A 251 16.84 -15.95 -1.24
C HIS A 251 18.05 -15.58 -0.38
N ILE A 252 17.87 -14.78 0.68
CA ILE A 252 18.85 -14.57 1.74
C ILE A 252 18.41 -15.41 2.94
N ARG A 253 19.33 -16.09 3.63
CA ARG A 253 18.98 -16.78 4.90
C ARG A 253 18.43 -15.75 5.90
N ASN A 254 17.35 -16.11 6.60
CA ASN A 254 16.66 -15.19 7.50
C ASN A 254 17.56 -14.73 8.67
N GLU A 255 18.49 -15.57 9.14
CA GLU A 255 19.50 -15.19 10.13
C GLU A 255 20.47 -14.14 9.57
N GLU A 256 21.04 -14.39 8.39
CA GLU A 256 22.05 -13.54 7.74
C GLU A 256 21.46 -12.16 7.36
N LEU A 257 20.21 -12.12 6.88
CA LEU A 257 19.48 -10.87 6.67
C LEU A 257 19.17 -10.15 8.00
N GLY A 258 18.85 -10.89 9.05
CA GLY A 258 18.65 -10.35 10.40
C GLY A 258 19.92 -9.72 10.97
N GLU A 259 21.09 -10.32 10.76
CA GLU A 259 22.39 -9.78 11.13
C GLU A 259 22.72 -8.48 10.38
N ILE A 260 22.48 -8.43 9.07
CA ILE A 260 22.67 -7.22 8.24
C ILE A 260 21.76 -6.08 8.71
N LEU A 261 20.47 -6.35 8.92
CA LEU A 261 19.50 -5.34 9.35
C LEU A 261 19.71 -4.87 10.79
N THR A 262 20.23 -5.74 11.66
CA THR A 262 20.62 -5.37 13.03
C THR A 262 21.84 -4.44 13.02
N GLN A 263 22.90 -4.78 12.27
CA GLN A 263 24.08 -3.93 12.11
C GLN A 263 23.75 -2.55 11.52
N LEU A 264 22.77 -2.47 10.62
CA LEU A 264 22.27 -1.21 10.08
C LEU A 264 21.55 -0.38 11.16
N ARG A 265 20.65 -0.99 11.95
CA ARG A 265 19.94 -0.32 13.05
C ARG A 265 20.88 0.16 14.16
N ASP A 266 21.89 -0.65 14.52
CA ASP A 266 22.90 -0.30 15.52
C ASP A 266 23.77 0.89 15.10
N ARG A 267 23.90 1.16 13.79
CA ARG A 267 24.63 2.32 13.25
C ARG A 267 23.79 3.60 13.17
N HIS A 268 22.47 3.50 13.03
CA HIS A 268 21.53 4.64 12.94
C HIS A 268 20.41 4.54 14.01
N PRO A 269 20.76 4.46 15.31
CA PRO A 269 19.81 4.17 16.39
C PRO A 269 18.79 5.29 16.66
N GLU A 270 19.03 6.49 16.12
CA GLU A 270 18.09 7.63 16.11
C GLU A 270 17.07 7.57 14.95
N THR A 271 17.21 6.63 14.02
CA THR A 271 16.39 6.54 12.79
C THR A 271 15.43 5.34 12.84
N GLU A 272 14.11 5.62 12.84
CA GLU A 272 13.07 4.57 12.78
C GLU A 272 12.94 3.98 11.36
N LEU A 273 13.86 3.10 10.99
CA LEU A 273 13.92 2.49 9.66
C LEU A 273 12.76 1.52 9.40
N TYR A 274 11.87 1.88 8.47
CA TYR A 274 10.77 1.01 8.05
C TYR A 274 11.24 -0.05 7.04
N ILE A 275 11.37 -1.31 7.48
CA ILE A 275 11.80 -2.44 6.65
C ILE A 275 10.61 -3.29 6.23
N TYR A 276 10.50 -3.59 4.94
CA TYR A 276 9.56 -4.57 4.40
C TYR A 276 10.21 -5.45 3.33
N GLN A 277 9.91 -6.74 3.37
CA GLN A 277 10.74 -7.78 2.73
C GLN A 277 9.96 -8.56 1.67
N GLU A 278 10.61 -8.86 0.55
CA GLU A 278 10.03 -9.73 -0.47
C GLU A 278 10.16 -11.21 -0.12
N VAL A 279 9.07 -11.79 0.38
CA VAL A 279 8.97 -13.23 0.63
C VAL A 279 7.75 -13.83 -0.08
N ILE A 280 7.97 -14.25 -1.32
CA ILE A 280 6.94 -14.94 -2.14
C ILE A 280 6.70 -16.36 -1.59
N ASP A 281 5.89 -16.47 -0.53
CA ASP A 281 5.44 -17.73 0.07
C ASP A 281 4.04 -18.13 -0.46
N PRO A 282 3.91 -19.16 -1.33
CA PRO A 282 2.61 -19.71 -1.69
C PRO A 282 1.99 -20.59 -0.58
N GLY A 283 2.75 -21.00 0.44
CA GLY A 283 2.31 -21.89 1.53
C GLY A 283 2.68 -23.36 1.38
N THR A 284 3.42 -23.73 0.33
CA THR A 284 3.83 -25.13 0.04
C THR A 284 5.35 -25.36 0.02
N GLU A 285 6.15 -24.29 0.00
CA GLU A 285 7.61 -24.33 -0.14
C GLU A 285 8.34 -24.47 1.20
N ALA A 286 9.66 -24.61 1.22
CA ALA A 286 10.44 -24.76 2.46
C ALA A 286 10.49 -23.49 3.31
N ILE A 287 10.72 -22.34 2.67
CA ILE A 287 10.86 -21.02 3.32
C ILE A 287 9.48 -20.36 3.47
N ARG A 288 9.27 -19.66 4.57
CA ARG A 288 8.00 -19.02 4.94
C ARG A 288 8.18 -17.53 5.21
N LYS A 289 7.14 -16.74 4.94
CA LYS A 289 7.12 -15.31 5.27
C LYS A 289 7.19 -15.06 6.79
N GLN A 290 6.75 -16.03 7.59
CA GLN A 290 6.89 -16.05 9.05
C GLN A 290 8.34 -15.95 9.52
N ASP A 291 9.29 -16.53 8.77
CA ASP A 291 10.70 -16.64 9.16
C ASP A 291 11.42 -15.27 9.16
N TYR A 292 10.77 -14.24 8.60
CA TYR A 292 11.30 -12.90 8.40
C TYR A 292 10.63 -11.81 9.26
N TYR A 293 9.63 -12.17 10.09
CA TYR A 293 8.86 -11.20 10.89
C TYR A 293 9.68 -10.44 11.94
N ASP A 294 10.76 -11.04 12.45
CA ASP A 294 11.68 -10.38 13.41
C ASP A 294 12.61 -9.38 12.70
N SER A 295 12.87 -9.58 11.41
CA SER A 295 13.64 -8.67 10.56
C SER A 295 12.82 -7.46 10.09
N GLY A 296 11.50 -7.61 9.95
CA GLY A 296 10.57 -6.52 9.60
C GLY A 296 9.25 -7.01 9.00
N ASN A 297 8.52 -6.09 8.37
CA ASN A 297 7.31 -6.42 7.62
C ASN A 297 7.60 -7.31 6.40
N VAL A 298 6.56 -7.89 5.80
CA VAL A 298 6.64 -8.66 4.54
C VAL A 298 5.64 -8.16 3.50
N LEU A 299 6.00 -8.27 2.22
CA LEU A 299 5.11 -8.10 1.07
C LEU A 299 4.19 -9.32 0.97
N ASP A 300 2.88 -9.15 1.22
CA ASP A 300 1.95 -10.29 1.25
C ASP A 300 1.26 -10.57 -0.09
N PHE A 301 1.99 -11.26 -0.97
CA PHE A 301 1.51 -11.73 -2.27
C PHE A 301 0.17 -12.48 -2.24
N LYS A 302 -0.19 -13.15 -1.12
CA LYS A 302 -1.49 -13.82 -1.00
C LYS A 302 -2.65 -12.82 -0.97
N TYR A 303 -2.45 -11.61 -0.44
CA TYR A 303 -3.46 -10.55 -0.46
C TYR A 303 -3.84 -10.18 -1.89
N GLY A 304 -2.86 -9.83 -2.72
CA GLY A 304 -3.07 -9.45 -4.12
C GLY A 304 -3.80 -10.54 -4.91
N ARG A 305 -3.42 -11.81 -4.76
CA ARG A 305 -4.14 -12.93 -5.38
C ARG A 305 -5.59 -13.06 -4.88
N PHE A 306 -5.86 -12.96 -3.57
CA PHE A 306 -7.24 -13.10 -3.08
C PHE A 306 -8.15 -11.95 -3.51
N ILE A 307 -7.64 -10.71 -3.56
CA ILE A 307 -8.35 -9.58 -4.15
C ILE A 307 -8.59 -9.82 -5.65
N GLY A 308 -7.57 -10.26 -6.39
CA GLY A 308 -7.68 -10.59 -7.81
C GLY A 308 -8.75 -11.63 -8.08
N LEU A 309 -8.73 -12.78 -7.38
CA LEU A 309 -9.75 -13.83 -7.50
C LEU A 309 -11.18 -13.30 -7.28
N ALA A 310 -11.40 -12.54 -6.19
CA ALA A 310 -12.73 -12.05 -5.82
C ALA A 310 -13.28 -10.99 -6.81
N PHE A 311 -12.43 -10.09 -7.30
CA PHE A 311 -12.85 -9.06 -8.26
C PHE A 311 -12.92 -9.58 -9.71
N LEU A 312 -12.02 -10.49 -10.12
CA LEU A 312 -12.12 -11.15 -11.43
C LEU A 312 -13.31 -12.11 -11.49
N GLY A 313 -13.72 -12.71 -10.36
CA GLY A 313 -14.80 -13.70 -10.27
C GLY A 313 -14.30 -15.13 -10.52
N LEU A 314 -13.07 -15.42 -10.10
CA LEU A 314 -12.37 -16.68 -10.31
C LEU A 314 -12.48 -17.59 -9.09
N GLU A 315 -12.29 -18.90 -9.27
CA GLU A 315 -12.40 -19.93 -8.22
C GLU A 315 -13.76 -19.93 -7.46
N GLY A 316 -14.79 -19.29 -8.02
CA GLY A 316 -16.09 -19.11 -7.38
C GLY A 316 -16.13 -17.99 -6.32
N GLN A 317 -15.08 -17.18 -6.21
CA GLN A 317 -15.00 -16.05 -5.28
C GLN A 317 -15.86 -14.86 -5.75
N THR A 318 -16.31 -14.08 -4.77
CA THR A 318 -17.11 -12.86 -4.94
C THR A 318 -16.68 -11.81 -3.92
N LEU A 319 -17.08 -10.54 -4.11
CA LEU A 319 -16.77 -9.49 -3.13
C LEU A 319 -17.36 -9.79 -1.74
N ALA A 320 -18.50 -10.48 -1.66
CA ALA A 320 -19.10 -10.89 -0.40
C ALA A 320 -18.20 -11.83 0.43
N ASN A 321 -17.31 -12.61 -0.21
CA ASN A 321 -16.37 -13.48 0.50
C ASN A 321 -15.31 -12.69 1.28
N LEU A 322 -14.99 -11.46 0.86
CA LEU A 322 -13.94 -10.63 1.48
C LEU A 322 -14.30 -10.12 2.89
N GLN A 323 -15.52 -10.38 3.38
CA GLN A 323 -15.94 -10.06 4.75
C GLN A 323 -14.98 -10.59 5.83
N THR A 324 -14.37 -11.76 5.58
CA THR A 324 -13.48 -12.44 6.53
C THR A 324 -12.01 -12.43 6.11
N LEU A 325 -11.64 -11.58 5.13
CA LEU A 325 -10.27 -11.47 4.64
C LEU A 325 -9.32 -11.10 5.78
N GLY A 326 -8.29 -11.92 6.00
CA GLY A 326 -7.33 -11.72 7.08
C GLY A 326 -6.46 -12.95 7.33
N GLU A 327 -5.85 -13.04 8.51
CA GLU A 327 -4.89 -14.07 8.90
C GLU A 327 -5.41 -15.50 8.71
N GLY A 328 -6.72 -15.73 8.92
CA GLY A 328 -7.38 -17.02 8.69
C GLY A 328 -7.34 -17.51 7.23
N TRP A 329 -7.00 -16.66 6.27
CA TRP A 329 -6.78 -17.01 4.86
C TRP A 329 -5.30 -17.36 4.56
N GLY A 330 -4.43 -17.40 5.57
CA GLY A 330 -2.98 -17.57 5.40
C GLY A 330 -2.24 -16.26 5.05
N LEU A 331 -2.87 -15.11 5.33
CA LEU A 331 -2.21 -13.81 5.30
C LEU A 331 -1.25 -13.64 6.49
N ALA A 332 -0.26 -12.76 6.33
CA ALA A 332 0.65 -12.34 7.39
C ALA A 332 -0.11 -11.41 8.35
N PRO A 333 0.21 -11.39 9.66
CA PRO A 333 -0.49 -10.57 10.63
C PRO A 333 -0.59 -9.11 10.20
N SER A 334 -1.73 -8.46 10.44
CA SER A 334 -2.03 -7.14 9.83
C SER A 334 -0.91 -6.11 10.08
N ALA A 335 -0.35 -6.07 11.29
CA ALA A 335 0.78 -5.19 11.64
C ALA A 335 2.09 -5.51 10.89
N GLN A 336 2.30 -6.77 10.49
CA GLN A 336 3.48 -7.26 9.76
C GLN A 336 3.30 -7.24 8.23
N SER A 337 2.12 -6.89 7.72
CA SER A 337 1.77 -7.04 6.30
C SER A 337 1.85 -5.71 5.52
N VAL A 338 2.62 -5.69 4.42
CA VAL A 338 2.46 -4.70 3.33
C VAL A 338 1.62 -5.35 2.24
N VAL A 339 0.51 -4.71 1.89
CA VAL A 339 -0.52 -5.25 0.99
C VAL A 339 -0.64 -4.43 -0.28
N PHE A 340 -0.91 -5.08 -1.41
CA PHE A 340 -0.97 -4.47 -2.73
C PHE A 340 -1.96 -5.24 -3.63
N THR A 341 -2.50 -4.57 -4.66
CA THR A 341 -3.34 -5.19 -5.69
C THR A 341 -2.49 -5.86 -6.77
N ASP A 342 -1.39 -5.23 -7.16
CA ASP A 342 -0.25 -5.75 -7.93
C ASP A 342 1.07 -5.11 -7.46
N ASN A 343 2.19 -5.73 -7.85
CA ASN A 343 3.51 -5.11 -7.83
C ASN A 343 4.10 -5.16 -9.25
N HIS A 344 5.29 -4.58 -9.43
CA HIS A 344 5.95 -4.49 -10.73
C HIS A 344 6.18 -5.84 -11.44
N ASP A 345 6.47 -6.93 -10.71
CA ASP A 345 6.52 -8.31 -11.24
C ASP A 345 5.15 -8.85 -11.61
N LYS A 346 4.18 -8.74 -10.70
CA LYS A 346 2.90 -9.45 -10.80
C LYS A 346 2.03 -8.89 -11.92
N GLN A 347 2.14 -7.60 -12.24
CA GLN A 347 1.50 -7.07 -13.44
C GLN A 347 2.09 -7.61 -14.76
N ARG A 348 3.34 -8.08 -14.74
CA ARG A 348 4.01 -8.76 -15.86
C ARG A 348 3.86 -10.28 -15.84
N GLY A 349 3.24 -10.84 -14.79
CA GLY A 349 3.12 -12.28 -14.58
C GLY A 349 4.39 -12.94 -14.01
N HIS A 350 5.36 -12.15 -13.52
CA HIS A 350 6.66 -12.63 -13.04
C HIS A 350 6.57 -13.20 -11.60
N GLY A 351 7.70 -13.66 -11.05
CA GLY A 351 7.77 -14.26 -9.71
C GLY A 351 6.83 -15.46 -9.49
N GLY A 352 6.56 -16.25 -10.53
CA GLY A 352 5.61 -17.37 -10.51
C GLY A 352 4.15 -17.01 -10.87
N GLY A 353 3.87 -15.80 -11.35
CA GLY A 353 2.54 -15.40 -11.85
C GLY A 353 1.44 -15.39 -10.79
N GLY A 354 0.21 -15.66 -11.23
CA GLY A 354 -1.03 -15.70 -10.43
C GLY A 354 -2.10 -14.72 -10.92
N ASP A 355 -3.30 -14.82 -10.37
CA ASP A 355 -4.46 -13.99 -10.72
C ASP A 355 -4.41 -12.62 -10.00
N TYR A 356 -3.65 -11.68 -10.55
CA TYR A 356 -3.57 -10.30 -10.06
C TYR A 356 -4.35 -9.34 -10.96
N LEU A 357 -4.86 -8.25 -10.39
CA LEU A 357 -5.44 -7.13 -11.14
C LEU A 357 -4.37 -6.08 -11.39
N THR A 358 -4.42 -5.45 -12.57
CA THR A 358 -3.46 -4.43 -13.01
C THR A 358 -4.21 -3.24 -13.60
N TYR A 359 -3.52 -2.13 -13.89
CA TYR A 359 -4.13 -1.01 -14.61
C TYR A 359 -4.83 -1.40 -15.92
N LYS A 360 -4.40 -2.49 -16.58
CA LYS A 360 -5.02 -3.04 -17.81
C LYS A 360 -6.44 -3.55 -17.60
N ASN A 361 -6.90 -3.67 -16.35
CA ASN A 361 -8.28 -4.00 -15.98
C ASN A 361 -9.18 -2.76 -15.75
N GLY A 362 -8.64 -1.54 -15.90
CA GLY A 362 -9.39 -0.27 -15.86
C GLY A 362 -10.18 -0.08 -14.56
N ASP A 363 -11.47 0.25 -14.68
CA ASP A 363 -12.38 0.48 -13.54
C ASP A 363 -12.35 -0.68 -12.51
N LEU A 364 -12.14 -1.93 -12.93
CA LEU A 364 -12.07 -3.07 -12.02
C LEU A 364 -10.86 -3.01 -11.08
N TYR A 365 -9.72 -2.51 -11.58
CA TYR A 365 -8.52 -2.24 -10.77
C TYR A 365 -8.73 -1.05 -9.83
N ALA A 366 -9.44 -0.01 -10.30
CA ALA A 366 -9.81 1.12 -9.45
C ALA A 366 -10.68 0.67 -8.27
N LEU A 367 -11.71 -0.17 -8.50
CA LEU A 367 -12.56 -0.72 -7.44
C LEU A 367 -11.79 -1.64 -6.46
N ALA A 368 -10.81 -2.41 -6.95
CA ALA A 368 -9.96 -3.24 -6.10
C ALA A 368 -9.08 -2.40 -5.16
N ASN A 369 -8.51 -1.29 -5.66
CA ASN A 369 -7.75 -0.34 -4.84
C ASN A 369 -8.65 0.45 -3.88
N VAL A 370 -9.89 0.79 -4.27
CA VAL A 370 -10.91 1.34 -3.35
C VAL A 370 -11.17 0.38 -2.19
N PHE A 371 -11.30 -0.93 -2.44
CA PHE A 371 -11.42 -1.91 -1.35
C PHE A 371 -10.16 -1.96 -0.47
N MET A 372 -8.97 -2.06 -1.07
CA MET A 372 -7.71 -2.15 -0.33
C MET A 372 -7.46 -0.96 0.60
N LEU A 373 -7.77 0.25 0.14
CA LEU A 373 -7.61 1.48 0.92
C LEU A 373 -8.73 1.65 1.97
N ALA A 374 -9.92 1.09 1.74
CA ALA A 374 -11.02 1.12 2.72
C ALA A 374 -10.88 0.09 3.85
N PHE A 375 -10.32 -1.08 3.56
CA PHE A 375 -10.28 -2.23 4.48
C PHE A 375 -9.11 -2.11 5.49
N PRO A 376 -9.30 -2.46 6.78
CA PRO A 376 -8.32 -2.20 7.85
C PRO A 376 -7.12 -3.17 7.90
N TYR A 377 -6.76 -3.80 6.78
CA TYR A 377 -5.74 -4.85 6.74
C TYR A 377 -4.44 -4.38 6.10
N GLY A 378 -3.31 -4.62 6.78
CA GLY A 378 -1.98 -4.26 6.30
C GLY A 378 -1.73 -2.76 6.14
N LYS A 379 -0.51 -2.44 5.70
CA LYS A 379 -0.12 -1.12 5.18
C LYS A 379 -0.23 -1.15 3.64
N PRO A 380 -1.09 -0.34 3.01
CA PRO A 380 -1.33 -0.44 1.58
C PRO A 380 -0.21 0.19 0.75
N GLN A 381 0.24 -0.53 -0.28
CA GLN A 381 1.09 -0.03 -1.36
C GLN A 381 0.26 0.05 -2.65
N VAL A 382 0.26 1.23 -3.26
CA VAL A 382 -0.32 1.50 -4.58
C VAL A 382 0.82 1.45 -5.61
N MET A 383 0.65 0.65 -6.66
CA MET A 383 1.58 0.65 -7.80
C MET A 383 1.39 1.94 -8.63
N SER A 384 2.45 2.49 -9.20
CA SER A 384 2.38 3.53 -10.24
C SER A 384 3.25 3.12 -11.41
N SER A 385 2.61 2.72 -12.50
CA SER A 385 3.23 2.04 -13.64
C SER A 385 3.59 2.98 -14.79
N PHE A 386 4.45 2.50 -15.68
CA PHE A 386 4.46 2.89 -17.09
C PHE A 386 3.66 1.87 -17.92
N ALA A 387 3.18 2.30 -19.08
CA ALA A 387 2.45 1.44 -20.00
C ALA A 387 3.40 0.49 -20.76
N PHE A 388 3.08 -0.79 -20.77
CA PHE A 388 3.86 -1.82 -21.47
C PHE A 388 2.97 -2.82 -22.19
N ASP A 389 3.44 -3.37 -23.32
CA ASP A 389 2.81 -4.51 -24.00
C ASP A 389 3.66 -5.79 -23.95
N ASP A 390 4.97 -5.68 -23.75
CA ASP A 390 5.89 -6.80 -23.53
C ASP A 390 6.36 -6.84 -22.06
N SER A 391 6.55 -8.04 -21.48
CA SER A 391 6.90 -8.22 -20.07
C SER A 391 8.30 -7.74 -19.71
N GLU A 392 9.22 -7.68 -20.68
CA GLU A 392 10.61 -7.26 -20.47
C GLU A 392 10.77 -5.74 -20.69
N GLN A 393 9.78 -5.10 -21.31
CA GLN A 393 9.82 -3.71 -21.76
C GLN A 393 10.22 -2.73 -20.65
N GLY A 394 11.23 -1.89 -20.93
CA GLY A 394 11.57 -0.75 -20.09
C GLY A 394 10.52 0.37 -20.10
N PRO A 395 10.70 1.39 -19.22
CA PRO A 395 9.94 2.63 -19.23
C PRO A 395 10.09 3.39 -20.55
N PRO A 396 9.25 4.42 -20.77
CA PRO A 396 9.50 5.46 -21.78
C PRO A 396 10.95 5.94 -21.70
N THR A 397 11.70 5.76 -22.79
CA THR A 397 13.17 5.87 -22.81
C THR A 397 13.65 6.62 -24.05
N TYR A 398 14.78 7.31 -23.95
CA TYR A 398 15.53 7.80 -25.10
C TYR A 398 16.39 6.67 -25.70
N ASP A 399 16.95 6.88 -26.89
CA ASP A 399 17.75 5.89 -27.66
C ASP A 399 18.99 5.37 -26.90
N ASP A 400 19.49 6.13 -25.92
CA ASP A 400 20.63 5.79 -25.06
C ASP A 400 20.26 5.00 -23.79
N GLY A 401 18.96 4.74 -23.57
CA GLY A 401 18.44 4.02 -22.41
C GLY A 401 18.05 4.89 -21.22
N THR A 402 18.28 6.22 -21.27
CA THR A 402 17.85 7.14 -20.22
C THR A 402 16.32 7.32 -20.21
N THR A 403 15.72 7.38 -19.02
CA THR A 403 14.25 7.50 -18.86
C THR A 403 13.75 8.88 -19.34
N GLN A 404 12.65 8.90 -20.10
CA GLN A 404 11.97 10.14 -20.46
C GLN A 404 11.22 10.72 -19.25
N PRO A 405 11.27 12.03 -19.01
CA PRO A 405 10.66 12.62 -17.82
C PRO A 405 9.13 12.49 -17.82
N VAL A 406 8.57 12.29 -16.64
CA VAL A 406 7.12 12.30 -16.40
C VAL A 406 6.58 13.72 -16.51
N TYR A 407 7.29 14.71 -15.95
CA TYR A 407 6.92 16.12 -16.03
C TYR A 407 7.42 16.76 -17.32
N GLN A 408 6.51 17.31 -18.11
CA GLN A 408 6.79 18.00 -19.36
C GLN A 408 6.11 19.37 -19.34
N GLY A 409 6.91 20.44 -19.44
CA GLY A 409 6.40 21.82 -19.35
C GLY A 409 5.84 22.24 -17.97
N GLY A 410 5.98 21.38 -16.95
CA GLY A 410 5.38 21.55 -15.61
C GLY A 410 4.09 20.74 -15.39
N GLU A 411 3.57 20.06 -16.42
CA GLU A 411 2.44 19.13 -16.31
C GLU A 411 2.94 17.68 -16.33
N ALA A 412 2.31 16.79 -15.55
CA ALA A 412 2.66 15.38 -15.51
C ALA A 412 1.99 14.62 -16.67
N ASN A 413 2.78 13.95 -17.52
CA ASN A 413 2.34 13.16 -18.67
C ASN A 413 1.73 11.80 -18.26
N CYS A 414 0.69 11.87 -17.43
CA CYS A 414 -0.01 10.74 -16.83
C CYS A 414 -1.22 10.29 -17.66
N PHE A 415 -1.76 9.11 -17.31
CA PHE A 415 -2.90 8.47 -17.96
C PHE A 415 -2.64 8.04 -19.42
N ALA A 416 -1.36 7.90 -19.79
CA ALA A 416 -0.89 7.48 -21.11
C ALA A 416 0.35 6.58 -20.95
N ASP A 417 1.52 7.00 -21.46
CA ASP A 417 2.78 6.25 -21.37
C ASP A 417 3.24 6.07 -19.91
N TRP A 418 2.95 7.05 -19.05
CA TRP A 418 2.92 6.88 -17.59
C TRP A 418 1.46 6.71 -17.15
N VAL A 419 1.18 5.66 -16.41
CA VAL A 419 -0.20 5.27 -16.06
C VAL A 419 -0.70 6.04 -14.84
N CYS A 420 0.19 6.29 -13.88
CA CYS A 420 -0.04 7.08 -12.67
C CYS A 420 -1.31 6.69 -11.91
N GLU A 421 -1.44 5.42 -11.54
CA GLU A 421 -2.63 4.88 -10.84
C GLU A 421 -2.90 5.60 -9.51
N HIS A 422 -1.85 6.09 -8.84
CA HIS A 422 -1.96 6.96 -7.67
C HIS A 422 -2.67 8.30 -7.93
N ARG A 423 -2.70 8.77 -9.19
CA ARG A 423 -3.45 9.96 -9.62
C ARG A 423 -4.87 9.65 -10.10
N TRP A 424 -5.29 8.38 -10.17
CA TRP A 424 -6.66 8.04 -10.57
C TRP A 424 -7.65 8.53 -9.49
N PRO A 425 -8.71 9.30 -9.82
CA PRO A 425 -9.54 9.97 -8.81
C PRO A 425 -10.14 9.05 -7.73
N ALA A 426 -10.45 7.80 -8.09
CA ALA A 426 -10.94 6.80 -7.16
C ALA A 426 -9.88 6.30 -6.17
N ILE A 427 -8.61 6.25 -6.57
CA ILE A 427 -7.50 5.78 -5.75
C ILE A 427 -6.99 6.92 -4.87
N ALA A 428 -6.75 8.10 -5.45
CA ALA A 428 -6.32 9.31 -4.75
C ALA A 428 -7.27 9.70 -3.61
N GLY A 429 -8.57 9.80 -3.87
CA GLY A 429 -9.56 10.12 -2.84
C GLY A 429 -9.67 9.07 -1.73
N MET A 430 -9.28 7.83 -2.01
CA MET A 430 -9.26 6.75 -1.02
C MET A 430 -8.00 6.74 -0.15
N VAL A 431 -6.93 7.45 -0.50
CA VAL A 431 -5.82 7.70 0.42
C VAL A 431 -6.27 8.63 1.56
N GLY A 432 -7.04 9.68 1.24
CA GLY A 432 -7.73 10.50 2.25
C GLY A 432 -8.65 9.68 3.15
N PHE A 433 -9.46 8.78 2.57
CA PHE A 433 -10.29 7.85 3.34
C PHE A 433 -9.45 6.94 4.25
N ARG A 434 -8.35 6.35 3.75
CA ARG A 434 -7.48 5.45 4.50
C ARG A 434 -6.89 6.14 5.73
N ASN A 435 -6.40 7.37 5.57
CA ASN A 435 -5.83 8.17 6.65
C ASN A 435 -6.92 8.54 7.68
N ALA A 436 -8.05 9.10 7.22
CA ALA A 436 -9.16 9.50 8.09
C ALA A 436 -9.82 8.36 8.87
N THR A 437 -9.60 7.10 8.46
CA THR A 437 -10.15 5.90 9.10
C THR A 437 -9.09 5.05 9.80
N GLU A 438 -7.81 5.42 9.74
CA GLU A 438 -6.66 4.63 10.21
C GLU A 438 -6.86 4.06 11.63
N PRO A 439 -7.33 4.81 12.64
CA PRO A 439 -7.45 4.30 14.01
C PRO A 439 -8.48 3.18 14.23
N VAL A 440 -9.33 2.88 13.24
CA VAL A 440 -10.39 1.85 13.35
C VAL A 440 -9.94 0.55 12.71
N ALA A 441 -9.38 -0.35 13.52
CA ALA A 441 -8.83 -1.65 13.09
C ALA A 441 -9.88 -2.69 12.64
N GLU A 442 -11.18 -2.43 12.82
CA GLU A 442 -12.26 -3.36 12.48
C GLU A 442 -13.19 -2.81 11.39
N VAL A 443 -13.95 -3.72 10.76
CA VAL A 443 -14.98 -3.40 9.78
C VAL A 443 -16.35 -3.40 10.47
N THR A 444 -17.10 -2.31 10.33
CA THR A 444 -18.45 -2.18 10.90
C THR A 444 -19.53 -2.24 9.82
N ASP A 445 -20.79 -2.42 10.21
CA ASP A 445 -21.97 -2.23 9.35
C ASP A 445 -21.94 -3.00 8.01
N TRP A 446 -21.24 -4.16 7.97
CA TRP A 446 -21.04 -4.92 6.73
C TRP A 446 -22.37 -5.39 6.13
N TRP A 447 -22.53 -5.09 4.85
CA TRP A 447 -23.63 -5.53 4.00
C TRP A 447 -23.09 -6.16 2.72
N SER A 448 -23.77 -7.19 2.22
CA SER A 448 -23.60 -7.65 0.85
C SER A 448 -24.93 -8.15 0.28
N ASN A 449 -25.00 -8.27 -1.05
CA ASN A 449 -26.04 -9.03 -1.73
C ASN A 449 -25.76 -10.55 -1.78
N ASN A 450 -24.74 -11.04 -1.07
CA ASN A 450 -24.13 -12.38 -1.20
C ASN A 450 -23.44 -12.65 -2.55
N ALA A 451 -23.09 -11.60 -3.29
CA ALA A 451 -22.34 -11.67 -4.54
C ALA A 451 -21.37 -10.48 -4.66
N ASN A 452 -21.52 -9.62 -5.68
CA ASN A 452 -20.54 -8.60 -6.06
C ASN A 452 -21.00 -7.15 -5.79
N GLN A 453 -21.96 -6.99 -4.87
CA GLN A 453 -22.28 -5.71 -4.24
C GLN A 453 -22.01 -5.82 -2.73
N ILE A 454 -21.13 -4.94 -2.23
CA ILE A 454 -20.75 -4.88 -0.81
C ILE A 454 -20.77 -3.43 -0.31
N ALA A 455 -20.94 -3.25 1.00
CA ALA A 455 -20.75 -1.97 1.68
C ALA A 455 -20.36 -2.19 3.14
N PHE A 456 -19.59 -1.28 3.72
CA PHE A 456 -19.17 -1.35 5.11
C PHE A 456 -18.69 -0.01 5.68
N GLY A 457 -18.73 0.09 7.00
CA GLY A 457 -18.18 1.20 7.78
C GLY A 457 -16.78 0.91 8.33
N ARG A 458 -16.12 1.99 8.73
CA ARG A 458 -14.91 2.01 9.57
C ARG A 458 -15.27 2.84 10.82
N GLY A 459 -16.17 2.29 11.63
CA GLY A 459 -16.75 2.99 12.77
C GLY A 459 -17.55 4.23 12.36
N ASP A 460 -17.48 5.27 13.18
CA ASP A 460 -18.06 6.58 12.93
C ASP A 460 -17.18 7.50 12.05
N LEU A 461 -16.02 7.01 11.59
CA LEU A 461 -15.06 7.79 10.80
C LEU A 461 -15.29 7.71 9.29
N GLY A 462 -15.76 6.58 8.76
CA GLY A 462 -15.91 6.38 7.30
C GLY A 462 -16.88 5.27 6.89
N PHE A 463 -17.38 5.35 5.65
CA PHE A 463 -18.23 4.34 5.02
C PHE A 463 -17.96 4.23 3.51
N VAL A 464 -17.94 2.99 3.00
CA VAL A 464 -17.73 2.65 1.59
C VAL A 464 -18.83 1.72 1.07
N ALA A 465 -19.19 1.84 -0.21
CA ALA A 465 -20.03 0.91 -0.96
C ALA A 465 -19.43 0.69 -2.36
N ILE A 466 -19.43 -0.57 -2.81
CA ILE A 466 -18.83 -1.02 -4.09
C ILE A 466 -19.86 -1.85 -4.86
N ASN A 467 -20.06 -1.53 -6.14
CA ASN A 467 -20.88 -2.30 -7.08
C ASN A 467 -20.04 -2.76 -8.27
N ARG A 468 -19.65 -4.03 -8.28
CA ARG A 468 -18.91 -4.70 -9.38
C ARG A 468 -19.85 -5.46 -10.34
N GLU A 469 -21.16 -5.33 -10.17
CA GLU A 469 -22.17 -5.97 -11.01
C GLU A 469 -22.62 -5.07 -12.17
N ALA A 470 -23.20 -5.70 -13.20
CA ALA A 470 -23.78 -5.01 -14.36
C ALA A 470 -25.16 -4.38 -14.09
N GLN A 471 -25.71 -4.53 -12.87
CA GLN A 471 -26.96 -3.92 -12.45
C GLN A 471 -26.69 -2.82 -11.42
N PRO A 472 -27.45 -1.71 -11.44
CA PRO A 472 -27.26 -0.64 -10.47
C PRO A 472 -27.71 -1.08 -9.07
N LEU A 473 -26.85 -0.85 -8.09
CA LEU A 473 -27.20 -0.96 -6.67
C LEU A 473 -28.05 0.26 -6.28
N THR A 474 -29.19 0.06 -5.63
CA THR A 474 -29.89 1.12 -4.89
C THR A 474 -30.33 0.57 -3.55
N HIS A 475 -29.74 1.08 -2.48
CA HIS A 475 -29.96 0.57 -1.12
C HIS A 475 -29.87 1.68 -0.08
N ARG A 476 -30.53 1.45 1.07
CA ARG A 476 -30.38 2.31 2.25
C ARG A 476 -29.50 1.61 3.27
N PHE A 477 -28.29 2.14 3.44
CA PHE A 477 -27.33 1.63 4.41
C PHE A 477 -27.56 2.23 5.78
N GLN A 478 -27.33 1.42 6.80
CA GLN A 478 -27.04 1.90 8.15
C GLN A 478 -25.54 2.18 8.22
N THR A 479 -25.16 3.26 8.90
CA THR A 479 -23.77 3.61 9.20
C THR A 479 -23.69 4.13 10.64
N GLN A 480 -22.47 4.28 11.15
CA GLN A 480 -22.21 4.99 12.41
C GLN A 480 -21.76 6.45 12.19
N LEU A 481 -21.67 6.91 10.94
CA LEU A 481 -21.27 8.28 10.61
C LEU A 481 -22.22 9.32 11.26
N PRO A 482 -21.69 10.46 11.73
CA PRO A 482 -22.51 11.59 12.15
C PRO A 482 -23.50 12.06 11.06
N PRO A 483 -24.67 12.62 11.44
CA PRO A 483 -25.57 13.23 10.47
C PRO A 483 -24.90 14.40 9.76
N GLY A 484 -25.02 14.46 8.43
CA GLY A 484 -24.30 15.47 7.66
C GLY A 484 -24.44 15.38 6.15
N ARG A 485 -23.69 16.28 5.49
CA ARG A 485 -23.50 16.34 4.04
C ARG A 485 -22.04 15.99 3.78
N TYR A 486 -21.78 14.96 2.99
CA TYR A 486 -20.45 14.44 2.73
C TYR A 486 -20.14 14.47 1.23
N CYS A 487 -18.89 14.69 0.84
CA CYS A 487 -18.48 14.61 -0.55
C CYS A 487 -17.96 13.21 -0.90
N ASN A 488 -18.46 12.62 -1.99
CA ASN A 488 -17.99 11.31 -2.45
C ASN A 488 -16.51 11.37 -2.88
N VAL A 489 -15.61 10.75 -2.11
CA VAL A 489 -14.17 10.92 -2.31
C VAL A 489 -13.63 10.19 -3.54
N VAL A 490 -14.26 9.09 -3.98
CA VAL A 490 -13.88 8.43 -5.25
C VAL A 490 -14.21 9.25 -6.50
N GLN A 491 -14.82 10.43 -6.34
CA GLN A 491 -15.06 11.41 -7.40
C GLN A 491 -14.25 12.72 -7.21
N GLY A 492 -13.35 12.79 -6.21
CA GLY A 492 -12.51 13.95 -5.92
C GLY A 492 -12.75 14.63 -4.56
N GLY A 493 -13.78 14.24 -3.80
CA GLY A 493 -13.95 14.68 -2.41
C GLY A 493 -14.28 16.17 -2.23
N LEU A 494 -13.70 16.81 -1.21
CA LEU A 494 -13.87 18.24 -0.92
C LEU A 494 -13.05 19.12 -1.88
N SER A 495 -13.50 20.35 -2.10
CA SER A 495 -12.66 21.41 -2.66
C SER A 495 -11.59 21.85 -1.65
N ALA A 496 -10.47 22.41 -2.12
CA ALA A 496 -9.34 22.82 -1.27
C ALA A 496 -9.65 23.91 -0.23
N ASP A 497 -10.78 24.60 -0.36
CA ASP A 497 -11.32 25.57 0.61
C ASP A 497 -12.31 24.94 1.62
N GLY A 498 -12.63 23.64 1.47
CA GLY A 498 -13.59 22.89 2.28
C GLY A 498 -15.07 23.28 2.10
N THR A 499 -15.42 24.20 1.19
CA THR A 499 -16.80 24.74 1.13
C THR A 499 -17.74 23.97 0.19
N ALA A 500 -17.18 23.21 -0.76
CA ALA A 500 -17.90 22.46 -1.78
C ALA A 500 -17.28 21.07 -2.00
N CYS A 501 -17.89 20.27 -2.89
CA CYS A 501 -17.25 19.07 -3.39
C CYS A 501 -16.48 19.39 -4.67
N ALA A 502 -15.24 18.92 -4.79
CA ALA A 502 -14.43 19.07 -5.99
C ALA A 502 -15.04 18.29 -7.18
N ASN A 503 -14.68 18.68 -8.40
CA ASN A 503 -14.94 17.90 -9.63
C ASN A 503 -16.41 17.50 -9.89
N ASN A 504 -17.38 18.21 -9.29
CA ASN A 504 -18.81 17.85 -9.26
C ASN A 504 -19.11 16.51 -8.56
N ALA A 505 -18.26 16.07 -7.63
CA ALA A 505 -18.46 14.88 -6.80
C ALA A 505 -19.80 14.95 -6.05
N ASN A 506 -20.48 13.80 -5.95
CA ASN A 506 -21.83 13.73 -5.39
C ASN A 506 -21.85 14.07 -3.90
N VAL A 507 -22.81 14.91 -3.49
CA VAL A 507 -23.12 15.16 -2.07
C VAL A 507 -23.99 14.02 -1.54
N VAL A 508 -23.46 13.28 -0.58
CA VAL A 508 -24.19 12.20 0.12
C VAL A 508 -24.73 12.70 1.45
N LEU A 509 -25.95 12.27 1.79
CA LEU A 509 -26.66 12.68 3.00
C LEU A 509 -26.73 11.52 3.99
N VAL A 510 -26.11 11.72 5.16
CA VAL A 510 -26.31 10.85 6.33
C VAL A 510 -27.36 11.52 7.21
N ASN A 511 -28.46 10.81 7.52
CA ASN A 511 -29.56 11.36 8.31
C ASN A 511 -29.32 11.20 9.83
N ARG A 512 -30.22 11.76 10.65
CA ARG A 512 -30.13 11.73 12.14
C ARG A 512 -30.21 10.32 12.77
N ALA A 513 -30.44 9.28 11.98
CA ALA A 513 -30.40 7.88 12.42
C ALA A 513 -29.16 7.14 11.86
N GLY A 514 -28.14 7.86 11.35
CA GLY A 514 -26.94 7.27 10.75
C GLY A 514 -27.17 6.63 9.37
N GLN A 515 -28.32 6.85 8.73
CA GLN A 515 -28.66 6.19 7.47
C GLN A 515 -28.36 7.08 6.26
N LEU A 516 -27.78 6.47 5.22
CA LEU A 516 -27.65 7.05 3.88
C LEU A 516 -28.38 6.19 2.85
N THR A 517 -28.81 6.78 1.74
CA THR A 517 -29.33 6.03 0.58
C THR A 517 -28.38 6.27 -0.58
N ALA A 518 -27.82 5.19 -1.13
CA ALA A 518 -26.89 5.24 -2.25
C ALA A 518 -27.52 4.60 -3.49
N THR A 519 -27.27 5.21 -4.65
CA THR A 519 -27.52 4.64 -5.97
C THR A 519 -26.20 4.60 -6.71
N LEU A 520 -25.66 3.41 -6.94
CA LEU A 520 -24.42 3.18 -7.68
C LEU A 520 -24.73 2.55 -9.04
N PRO A 521 -24.29 3.17 -10.16
CA PRO A 521 -24.21 2.50 -11.45
C PRO A 521 -23.44 1.19 -11.40
N GLN A 522 -23.48 0.41 -12.49
CA GLN A 522 -22.55 -0.71 -12.68
C GLN A 522 -21.08 -0.24 -12.56
N MET A 523 -20.19 -1.11 -12.10
CA MET A 523 -18.74 -0.85 -12.01
C MET A 523 -18.40 0.49 -11.34
N SER A 524 -18.99 0.76 -10.17
CA SER A 524 -18.79 2.04 -9.46
C SER A 524 -18.76 1.89 -7.94
N ALA A 525 -18.28 2.94 -7.25
CA ALA A 525 -18.19 3.00 -5.80
C ALA A 525 -18.68 4.36 -5.24
N LEU A 526 -18.92 4.36 -3.93
CA LEU A 526 -19.12 5.53 -3.08
C LEU A 526 -18.23 5.36 -1.87
N ALA A 527 -17.49 6.40 -1.49
CA ALA A 527 -16.82 6.47 -0.19
C ALA A 527 -16.97 7.86 0.42
N ILE A 528 -17.19 7.92 1.73
CA ILE A 528 -17.28 9.15 2.52
C ILE A 528 -16.62 8.96 3.89
N HIS A 529 -15.98 10.00 4.41
CA HIS A 529 -15.35 10.01 5.73
C HIS A 529 -15.54 11.36 6.44
N VAL A 530 -15.30 11.42 7.75
CA VAL A 530 -15.55 12.61 8.60
C VAL A 530 -14.81 13.86 8.13
N GLU A 531 -13.58 13.73 7.64
CA GLU A 531 -12.81 14.86 7.09
C GLU A 531 -13.35 15.34 5.73
N ALA A 532 -14.13 14.52 5.02
CA ALA A 532 -14.85 14.89 3.79
C ALA A 532 -16.28 15.42 4.05
N LYS A 533 -16.60 15.80 5.30
CA LYS A 533 -17.90 16.39 5.69
C LYS A 533 -17.92 17.89 5.36
N LEU A 534 -18.93 18.32 4.61
CA LEU A 534 -19.19 19.74 4.34
C LEU A 534 -19.64 20.48 5.61
N PRO A 535 -19.31 21.78 5.74
CA PRO A 535 -19.85 22.65 6.78
C PRO A 535 -21.38 22.66 6.82
N ASP A 536 -21.94 22.64 8.03
CA ASP A 536 -23.38 22.72 8.24
C ASP A 536 -23.86 24.14 7.98
N ARG A 537 -24.84 24.31 7.07
CA ARG A 537 -25.30 25.60 6.53
C ARG A 537 -26.03 26.53 7.52
N LEU A 538 -25.88 26.32 8.83
CA LEU A 538 -26.65 27.03 9.88
C LEU A 538 -25.98 28.32 10.41
N PHE A 539 -24.69 28.53 10.18
CA PHE A 539 -23.97 29.70 10.75
C PHE A 539 -23.81 30.90 9.80
N GLY A 540 -24.27 30.80 8.54
CA GLY A 540 -24.19 31.90 7.56
C GLY A 540 -25.18 33.06 7.75
N ILE A 541 -26.06 33.01 8.77
CA ILE A 541 -27.15 33.98 8.97
C ILE A 541 -26.85 34.97 10.11
N TRP A 542 -25.98 34.61 11.06
CA TRP A 542 -25.69 35.44 12.24
C TRP A 542 -24.50 36.40 12.08
N SER A 543 -23.48 36.03 11.31
CA SER A 543 -22.32 36.89 11.03
C SER A 543 -22.71 38.20 10.30
N GLY A 544 -23.67 38.12 9.37
CA GLY A 544 -24.22 39.30 8.70
C GLY A 544 -25.09 40.21 9.57
N PHE A 545 -25.52 39.76 10.76
CA PHE A 545 -26.39 40.55 11.64
C PHE A 545 -25.59 41.38 12.66
N LEU A 546 -24.48 40.84 13.18
CA LEU A 546 -23.58 41.59 14.08
C LEU A 546 -22.98 42.82 13.39
N SER A 547 -22.44 42.66 12.17
CA SER A 547 -21.90 43.77 11.37
C SER A 547 -22.94 44.84 10.95
N ALA A 548 -24.23 44.57 11.14
CA ALA A 548 -25.31 45.53 10.90
C ALA A 548 -25.72 46.32 12.16
N VAL A 549 -25.39 45.83 13.37
CA VAL A 549 -25.76 46.45 14.65
C VAL A 549 -24.67 47.40 15.14
N GLU A 550 -23.38 47.08 14.94
CA GLU A 550 -22.26 47.96 15.33
C GLU A 550 -22.16 49.25 14.49
N GLY A 551 -22.91 49.35 13.38
CA GLY A 551 -22.87 50.50 12.48
C GLY A 551 -23.69 51.74 12.89
N PHE A 552 -24.43 51.70 14.01
CA PHE A 552 -25.48 52.69 14.30
C PHE A 552 -25.26 53.63 15.49
N ASP A 553 -24.23 53.45 16.31
CA ASP A 553 -23.96 54.31 17.47
C ASP A 553 -22.65 55.10 17.29
N GLY A 554 -22.74 56.32 16.72
CA GLY A 554 -21.52 57.09 16.43
C GLY A 554 -21.62 58.37 15.61
N LYS A 555 -22.75 59.11 15.59
CA LYS A 555 -22.82 60.37 14.80
C LYS A 555 -23.85 61.43 15.22
N ALA A 556 -23.92 61.78 16.51
CA ALA A 556 -24.88 62.81 16.95
C ALA A 556 -24.47 63.63 18.20
N HIS A 557 -23.37 64.39 18.20
CA HIS A 557 -23.21 65.64 19.00
C HIS A 557 -21.90 66.42 18.70
N GLN A 558 -21.88 67.29 17.67
CA GLN A 558 -20.89 68.40 17.63
C GLN A 558 -21.27 69.56 16.68
N GLN A 559 -22.28 70.36 17.03
CA GLN A 559 -22.43 71.73 16.51
C GLN A 559 -23.01 72.65 17.60
N ASN A 560 -22.18 73.62 18.03
CA ASN A 560 -22.52 75.03 18.31
C ASN A 560 -21.59 75.63 19.35
N LYS A 561 -20.55 76.34 18.88
CA LYS A 561 -20.05 77.56 19.52
C LYS A 561 -19.12 78.34 18.59
N GLU A 562 -19.40 79.64 18.50
CA GLU A 562 -18.48 80.73 18.11
C GLU A 562 -17.89 80.66 16.67
N GLY A 563 -18.31 81.60 15.81
CA GLY A 563 -17.97 81.72 14.39
C GLY A 563 -18.98 82.57 13.63
#